data_AF-A0A946S5U8-F1
#
_entry.id   AF-A0A946S5U8-F1
#
_cell.length_a   1.000
_cell.length_b   1.000
_cell.length_c   1.000
_cell.angle_alpha   90.00
_cell.angle_beta   90.00
_cell.angle_gamma   90.00
#
_symmetry.space_group_name_H-M   'P 1'
#
loop_
_entity.id
_entity.type
_entity.pdbx_description
1 polymer ?
#
loop_
_entity_poly.entity_id
_entity_poly.type
_entity_poly.pdbx_seq_one_letter_code
_entity_poly.pdbx_strand_id
1 'polypeptide(L)' 'MIIYNVTCNVEHSVSEDWQQYMREIHIPEVMKFGIFISANMNKVLSRNDDGDTFAIQYKCNSMKDL' A
#
# COMPACT_ATOMS: atom_id res chain seq x y z
N MET A 1 17.32 -3.32 7.51
CA MET A 1 15.84 -3.31 7.37
C MET A 1 15.42 -1.97 6.83
N ILE A 2 14.55 -2.00 5.82
CA ILE A 2 14.06 -0.81 5.12
C ILE A 2 12.53 -0.86 5.00
N ILE A 3 11.95 0.28 4.69
CA ILE A 3 10.54 0.39 4.31
C ILE A 3 10.50 0.77 2.82
N TYR A 4 9.87 -0.08 2.02
CA TYR A 4 9.49 0.24 0.66
C TYR A 4 8.09 0.87 0.70
N ASN A 5 8.01 2.18 0.39
CA ASN A 5 6.78 2.94 0.47
C ASN A 5 6.20 3.21 -0.93
N VAL A 6 4.97 2.80 -1.15
CA VAL A 6 4.18 3.11 -2.34
C VAL A 6 3.09 4.09 -1.96
N THR A 7 3.06 5.25 -2.63
CA THR A 7 1.99 6.24 -2.45
C THR A 7 1.07 6.19 -3.66
N CYS A 8 -0.22 6.00 -3.41
CA CYS A 8 -1.26 5.95 -4.44
C CYS A 8 -2.26 7.08 -4.20
N ASN A 9 -2.59 7.83 -5.24
CA ASN A 9 -3.77 8.69 -5.26
C ASN A 9 -4.87 7.93 -6.02
N VAL A 10 -6.06 7.85 -5.43
CA VAL A 10 -7.16 7.01 -5.90
C VAL A 10 -8.41 7.87 -6.00
N GLU A 11 -9.07 7.85 -7.15
CA GLU A 11 -10.32 8.61 -7.33
C GLU A 11 -11.38 8.19 -6.30
N HIS A 12 -12.14 9.18 -5.79
CA HIS A 12 -13.18 8.94 -4.77
C HIS A 12 -14.23 7.91 -5.20
N SER A 13 -14.55 7.88 -6.50
CA SER A 13 -15.52 6.96 -7.11
C SER A 13 -15.17 5.48 -6.93
N VAL A 14 -13.88 5.17 -6.77
CA VAL A 14 -13.38 3.78 -6.66
C VAL A 14 -12.57 3.54 -5.38
N SER A 15 -12.48 4.53 -4.47
CA SER A 15 -11.64 4.44 -3.27
C SER A 15 -12.04 3.24 -2.38
N GLU A 16 -13.32 2.98 -2.19
CA GLU A 16 -13.79 1.87 -1.35
C GLU A 16 -13.45 0.51 -1.95
N ASP A 17 -13.79 0.30 -3.24
CA ASP A 17 -13.49 -0.93 -3.98
C ASP A 17 -11.98 -1.18 -4.05
N TRP A 18 -11.20 -0.12 -4.30
CA TRP A 18 -9.74 -0.20 -4.33
C TRP A 18 -9.18 -0.59 -2.96
N GLN A 19 -9.69 -0.01 -1.87
CA GLN A 19 -9.28 -0.38 -0.52
C GLN A 19 -9.60 -1.85 -0.20
N GLN A 20 -10.76 -2.34 -0.62
CA GLN A 20 -11.14 -3.74 -0.46
C GLN A 20 -10.18 -4.66 -1.24
N TYR A 21 -9.97 -4.36 -2.54
CA TYR A 21 -9.02 -5.09 -3.39
C TYR A 21 -7.61 -5.15 -2.79
N MET A 22 -7.13 -4.02 -2.26
CA MET A 22 -5.81 -3.95 -1.62
C MET A 22 -5.71 -4.87 -0.41
N ARG A 23 -6.74 -4.93 0.43
CA ARG A 23 -6.76 -5.76 1.64
C ARG A 23 -6.96 -7.24 1.35
N GLU A 24 -7.82 -7.58 0.39
CA GLU A 24 -8.27 -8.96 0.17
C GLU A 24 -7.44 -9.70 -0.89
N ILE A 25 -6.84 -8.97 -1.85
CA ILE A 25 -6.16 -9.57 -3.00
C ILE A 25 -4.71 -9.11 -3.08
N HIS A 26 -4.47 -7.82 -3.35
CA HIS A 26 -3.13 -7.36 -3.73
C HIS A 26 -2.08 -7.51 -2.63
N ILE A 27 -2.34 -6.99 -1.41
CA ILE A 27 -1.37 -7.09 -0.31
C ILE A 27 -1.11 -8.57 0.05
N PRO A 28 -2.13 -9.44 0.21
CA PRO A 28 -1.91 -10.86 0.42
C PRO A 28 -1.04 -11.53 -0.66
N GLU A 29 -1.26 -11.23 -1.94
CA GLU A 29 -0.45 -11.76 -3.04
C GLU A 29 0.99 -11.27 -2.97
N VAL A 30 1.21 -9.97 -2.74
CA VAL A 30 2.54 -9.38 -2.58
C VAL A 30 3.30 -10.02 -1.41
N MET A 31 2.62 -10.23 -0.28
CA MET A 31 3.20 -10.86 0.90
C MET A 31 3.56 -12.35 0.66
N LYS A 32 2.81 -13.05 -0.21
CA LYS A 32 3.06 -14.46 -0.54
C LYS A 32 4.39 -14.69 -1.28
N PHE A 33 4.93 -13.70 -1.98
CA PHE A 33 6.25 -13.80 -2.63
C PHE A 33 7.41 -13.92 -1.62
N GLY A 34 7.18 -13.63 -0.33
CA GLY A 34 8.14 -13.89 0.74
C GLY A 34 9.29 -12.90 0.86
N ILE A 35 9.34 -11.86 0.02
CA ILE A 35 10.34 -10.77 0.09
C ILE A 35 10.02 -9.82 1.25
N PHE A 36 8.74 -9.60 1.51
CA PHE A 36 8.26 -8.66 2.51
C PHE A 36 7.94 -9.35 3.83
N ILE A 37 8.32 -8.71 4.93
CA ILE A 37 8.15 -9.20 6.30
C ILE A 37 6.78 -8.79 6.85
N SER A 38 6.32 -7.58 6.50
CA SER A 38 5.02 -7.04 6.90
C SER A 38 4.56 -5.96 5.93
N ALA A 39 3.25 -5.75 5.84
CA ALA A 39 2.65 -4.65 5.09
C ALA A 39 1.74 -3.82 6.01
N ASN A 40 1.74 -2.50 5.84
CA ASN A 40 0.77 -1.59 6.44
C ASN A 40 0.21 -0.66 5.38
N MET A 41 -1.11 -0.45 5.38
CA MET A 41 -1.77 0.49 4.48
C MET A 41 -2.42 1.59 5.30
N ASN A 42 -2.08 2.84 5.01
CA ASN A 42 -2.57 4.01 5.74
C ASN A 42 -3.21 5.01 4.78
N LYS A 43 -4.35 5.59 5.18
CA LYS A 43 -4.92 6.75 4.48
C LYS A 43 -4.19 8.01 4.93
N VAL A 44 -3.70 8.80 3.97
CA VAL A 44 -3.03 10.07 4.22
C VAL A 44 -4.09 11.16 4.28
N LEU A 45 -4.15 11.86 5.41
CA LEU A 45 -5.05 13.00 5.58
C LEU A 45 -4.43 14.22 4.89
N SER A 46 -4.80 14.47 3.64
CA SER A 46 -4.47 15.69 2.89
C SER A 46 -5.69 16.58 2.71
N ARG A 47 -5.47 17.90 2.61
CA ARG A 47 -6.52 18.89 2.28
C ARG A 47 -6.87 18.95 0.79
N ASN A 48 -6.34 18.06 -0.04
CA ASN A 48 -6.62 18.05 -1.46
C ASN A 48 -7.93 17.32 -1.73
N ASP A 49 -8.79 17.92 -2.56
CA ASP A 49 -10.09 17.35 -2.95
C ASP A 49 -9.96 16.29 -4.05
N ASP A 50 -8.77 16.15 -4.66
CA ASP A 50 -8.52 15.23 -5.76
C ASP A 50 -8.12 13.84 -5.24
N GLY A 51 -9.15 13.00 -5.05
CA GLY A 51 -9.00 11.60 -4.62
C GLY A 51 -8.55 11.39 -3.18
N ASP A 52 -8.54 10.12 -2.78
CA ASP A 52 -7.96 9.65 -1.54
C ASP A 52 -6.50 9.23 -1.74
N THR A 53 -5.61 9.74 -0.89
CA THR A 53 -4.20 9.34 -0.93
C THR A 53 -3.93 8.25 0.11
N PHE A 54 -3.28 7.17 -0.32
CA PHE A 54 -2.87 6.06 0.53
C PHE A 54 -1.37 5.84 0.48
N ALA A 55 -0.78 5.51 1.62
CA ALA A 55 0.61 5.09 1.74
C ALA A 55 0.66 3.61 2.17
N ILE A 56 1.19 2.77 1.30
CA ILE A 56 1.42 1.35 1.54
C ILE A 56 2.90 1.16 1.86
N GLN A 57 3.17 0.61 3.03
CA GLN A 57 4.50 0.41 3.57
C GLN A 57 4.79 -1.08 3.67
N TYR A 58 5.75 -1.55 2.87
CA TYR A 58 6.23 -2.91 2.94
C TYR A 58 7.59 -2.95 3.65
N LYS A 59 7.69 -3.76 4.70
CA LYS A 59 8.92 -3.93 5.47
C LYS A 59 9.78 -5.01 4.84
N CYS A 60 11.04 -4.71 4.57
CA CYS A 60 11.98 -5.64 3.95
C CYS A 60 13.32 -5.66 4.72
N ASN A 61 14.09 -6.75 4.57
CA ASN A 61 15.38 -6.91 5.23
C ASN A 61 16.43 -5.95 4.66
N SER A 62 16.53 -5.86 3.35
CA SER A 62 17.51 -5.00 2.68
C SER A 62 17.07 -4.59 1.27
N MET A 63 17.72 -3.58 0.71
CA MET A 63 17.48 -3.14 -0.68
C MET A 63 17.86 -4.22 -1.71
N LYS A 64 18.70 -5.19 -1.35
CA LYS A 64 19.12 -6.26 -2.27
C LYS A 64 18.05 -7.33 -2.48
N ASP A 65 17.06 -7.39 -1.59
CA ASP A 65 15.99 -8.38 -1.63
C ASP A 65 14.77 -7.91 -2.45
N LEU A 66 14.72 -6.60 -2.74
CA LEU A 66 13.75 -5.94 -3.63
C LEU A 66 14.16 -6.09 -5.10
#